data_AF-A0A2J4G7F0-F1
#
_entry.id   AF-A0A2J4G7F0-F1
#
_cell.length_a   1.000
_cell.length_b   1.000
_cell.length_c   1.000
_cell.angle_alpha   90.00
_cell.angle_beta   90.00
_cell.angle_gamma   90.00
#
_symmetry.space_group_name_H-M   'P 1'
#
loop_
_entity.id
_entity.type
_entity.pdbx_description
1 polymer ?
#
loop_
_entity_poly.entity_id
_entity_poly.type
_entity_poly.pdbx_seq_one_letter_code
_entity_poly.pdbx_strand_id
1 'polypeptide(L)'
;MLRTPLYLGKTPHLAVGVRIPEVFLDGILNGFKDKSTAGGVMLSYHRETAPEYVINAPPGAYEITRGHTGTSIHRYIELSAAKAKEKGVAVEIEADHVSVTASATDAVRRITGGRAVTKLSDREVEKVLEYIRDEVREAASTRNIYFFTIDTCELINHAADQVTNDEVSTLFKDQVGDSSLLDKYLGVDVSLGGLRLKFDQLEVKRIALKLYRSVEVLERIYRIIREEVPWEFGVEVAFDETPNITDPKELYFILRETTERGVPVDFVAPNVGFQKREDYTGSLEELYDRVKVYSSISALFNVLLSFHSGSGRAPFSMKGPGVHDTIRRATGGLFKYKVSGVYFELLMRLMARHESSRVRRFFEEIYDEVLAFLEEQVRVRGELYDETLARLLEEHVRLSGIQGRYLVDTPLFRHYSFVALNLRRDGKRFIREGIVQLYEEEPEFKASVDREVRRLTSMLVESLGFTGNAALVRRNV
;
A
#
# COMPACT_ATOMS: atom_id res chain seq x y z
N MET A 1 -7.96 -19.48 24.03
CA MET A 1 -8.48 -18.38 23.17
C MET A 1 -7.40 -18.12 22.12
N LEU A 2 -7.75 -17.95 20.85
CA LEU A 2 -6.75 -17.64 19.82
C LEU A 2 -6.18 -16.23 20.10
N ARG A 3 -4.86 -16.09 20.22
CA ARG A 3 -4.23 -14.77 20.45
C ARG A 3 -4.41 -13.93 19.19
N THR A 4 -5.13 -12.81 19.28
CA THR A 4 -5.31 -11.85 18.18
C THR A 4 -5.71 -10.48 18.72
N PRO A 5 -5.27 -9.38 18.10
CA PRO A 5 -4.22 -9.30 17.07
C PRO A 5 -2.85 -9.80 17.56
N LEU A 6 -1.97 -10.14 16.62
CA LEU A 6 -0.61 -10.59 16.90
C LEU A 6 0.31 -10.34 15.71
N TYR A 7 1.62 -10.29 15.99
CA TYR A 7 2.66 -10.38 14.99
C TYR A 7 2.70 -11.81 14.41
N LEU A 8 2.64 -11.94 13.09
CA LEU A 8 2.59 -13.24 12.40
C LEU A 8 3.95 -13.79 11.99
N GLY A 9 5.03 -13.02 12.17
CA GLY A 9 6.34 -13.35 11.65
C GLY A 9 6.34 -13.45 10.13
N LYS A 10 7.26 -14.26 9.60
CA LYS A 10 7.41 -14.55 8.17
C LYS A 10 6.38 -15.56 7.65
N THR A 11 5.17 -15.56 8.22
CA THR A 11 4.07 -16.40 7.73
C THR A 11 3.57 -15.83 6.39
N PRO A 12 3.50 -16.62 5.30
CA PRO A 12 2.93 -16.14 4.03
C PRO A 12 1.44 -15.84 4.20
N HIS A 13 1.01 -14.62 3.86
CA HIS A 13 -0.38 -14.20 4.12
C HIS A 13 -0.85 -13.08 3.20
N LEU A 14 -2.18 -12.94 3.12
CA LEU A 14 -2.84 -11.81 2.49
C LEU A 14 -3.03 -10.68 3.52
N ALA A 15 -2.61 -9.47 3.18
CA ALA A 15 -2.91 -8.25 3.92
C ALA A 15 -3.89 -7.37 3.13
N VAL A 16 -4.98 -6.96 3.78
CA VAL A 16 -6.12 -6.30 3.13
C VAL A 16 -6.41 -4.91 3.70
N GLY A 17 -6.68 -3.95 2.82
CA GLY A 17 -7.10 -2.61 3.19
C GLY A 17 -8.54 -2.56 3.68
N VAL A 18 -8.77 -1.92 4.83
CA VAL A 18 -10.08 -1.82 5.48
C VAL A 18 -10.60 -0.38 5.52
N ARG A 19 -10.72 0.26 4.35
CA ARG A 19 -11.02 1.71 4.22
C ARG A 19 -12.26 2.16 5.00
N ILE A 20 -13.28 1.32 5.09
CA ILE A 20 -14.47 1.54 5.91
C ILE A 20 -14.62 0.31 6.82
N PRO A 21 -13.93 0.27 7.98
CA PRO A 21 -13.88 -0.93 8.81
C PRO A 21 -15.27 -1.43 9.22
N GLU A 22 -16.21 -0.51 9.45
CA GLU A 22 -17.61 -0.80 9.81
C GLU A 22 -18.33 -1.64 8.75
N VAL A 23 -17.95 -1.51 7.48
CA VAL A 23 -18.61 -2.16 6.34
C VAL A 23 -17.85 -3.41 5.86
N PHE A 24 -16.51 -3.39 5.93
CA PHE A 24 -15.70 -4.43 5.28
C PHE A 24 -15.20 -5.52 6.22
N LEU A 25 -15.01 -5.24 7.52
CA LEU A 25 -14.35 -6.19 8.42
C LEU A 25 -15.12 -7.51 8.56
N ASP A 26 -16.46 -7.47 8.61
CA ASP A 26 -17.26 -8.69 8.76
C ASP A 26 -17.08 -9.64 7.57
N GLY A 27 -17.22 -9.15 6.33
CA GLY A 27 -16.96 -9.94 5.12
C GLY A 27 -15.53 -10.46 5.04
N ILE A 28 -14.54 -9.60 5.27
CA ILE A 28 -13.10 -9.94 5.20
C ILE A 28 -12.76 -11.05 6.19
N LEU A 29 -13.12 -10.88 7.46
CA LEU A 29 -12.74 -11.82 8.52
C LEU A 29 -13.49 -13.14 8.39
N ASN A 30 -14.72 -13.13 7.88
CA ASN A 30 -15.42 -14.37 7.52
C ASN A 30 -14.71 -15.09 6.36
N GLY A 31 -14.20 -14.38 5.37
CA GLY A 31 -13.39 -14.97 4.30
C GLY A 31 -12.10 -15.61 4.82
N PHE A 32 -11.41 -14.93 5.76
CA PHE A 32 -10.25 -15.51 6.44
C PHE A 32 -10.60 -16.76 7.24
N LYS A 33 -11.71 -16.71 7.99
CA LYS A 33 -12.21 -17.82 8.79
C LYS A 33 -12.54 -19.05 7.94
N ASP A 34 -13.24 -18.86 6.83
CA ASP A 34 -13.62 -19.95 5.90
C ASP A 34 -12.42 -20.71 5.35
N LYS A 35 -11.35 -19.98 5.06
CA LYS A 35 -10.12 -20.55 4.51
C LYS A 35 -9.10 -20.95 5.57
N SER A 36 -9.48 -20.87 6.85
CA SER A 36 -8.59 -21.15 7.98
C SER A 36 -7.25 -20.42 7.84
N THR A 37 -7.29 -19.15 7.44
CA THR A 37 -6.11 -18.33 7.21
C THR A 37 -5.93 -17.30 8.33
N ALA A 38 -4.69 -17.11 8.75
CA ALA A 38 -4.23 -15.88 9.34
C ALA A 38 -3.96 -14.86 8.22
N GLY A 39 -4.24 -13.58 8.49
CA GLY A 39 -4.10 -12.53 7.50
C GLY A 39 -3.80 -11.18 8.14
N GLY A 40 -3.45 -10.21 7.30
CA GLY A 40 -3.23 -8.82 7.71
C GLY A 40 -4.47 -7.98 7.41
N VAL A 41 -4.74 -7.00 8.27
CA VAL A 41 -5.54 -5.83 7.91
C VAL A 41 -4.64 -4.62 7.97
N MET A 42 -4.84 -3.68 7.06
CA MET A 42 -3.98 -2.50 6.91
C MET A 42 -4.77 -1.27 6.51
N LEU A 43 -4.20 -0.10 6.77
CA LEU A 43 -4.48 1.13 6.05
C LEU A 43 -3.16 1.85 5.81
N SER A 44 -3.03 2.50 4.67
CA SER A 44 -1.90 3.39 4.42
C SER A 44 -1.96 4.60 5.35
N TYR A 45 -0.91 4.78 6.14
CA TYR A 45 -0.74 5.92 7.03
C TYR A 45 -0.51 7.16 6.17
N HIS A 46 -0.79 8.34 6.75
CA HIS A 46 -0.87 9.63 6.08
C HIS A 46 -2.00 9.75 5.01
N ARG A 47 -2.14 8.79 4.09
CA ARG A 47 -3.10 8.84 2.97
C ARG A 47 -4.47 8.25 3.31
N GLU A 48 -4.58 6.97 3.64
CA GLU A 48 -5.89 6.33 3.86
C GLU A 48 -6.41 6.59 5.27
N THR A 49 -5.53 6.49 6.26
CA THR A 49 -5.80 6.87 7.65
C THR A 49 -4.84 7.98 8.09
N ALA A 50 -5.17 8.64 9.18
CA ALA A 50 -4.36 9.68 9.79
C ALA A 50 -4.71 9.77 11.29
N PRO A 51 -3.92 10.49 12.10
CA PRO A 51 -4.24 10.71 13.50
C PRO A 51 -5.64 11.33 13.69
N GLU A 52 -6.26 11.09 14.84
CA GLU A 52 -7.62 11.59 15.14
C GLU A 52 -7.74 13.10 14.99
N TYR A 53 -6.71 13.86 15.39
CA TYR A 53 -6.71 15.31 15.26
C TYR A 53 -6.74 15.77 13.79
N VAL A 54 -6.14 15.00 12.87
CA VAL A 54 -6.20 15.25 11.41
C VAL A 54 -7.58 14.89 10.89
N ILE A 55 -8.11 13.73 11.27
CA ILE A 55 -9.43 13.25 10.82
C ILE A 55 -10.55 14.20 11.26
N ASN A 56 -10.45 14.78 12.45
CA ASN A 56 -11.45 15.68 13.03
C ASN A 56 -11.24 17.16 12.66
N ALA A 57 -10.17 17.49 11.94
CA ALA A 57 -9.88 18.85 11.52
C ALA A 57 -10.96 19.41 10.56
N PRO A 58 -11.18 20.73 10.56
CA PRO A 58 -12.11 21.37 9.64
C PRO A 58 -11.65 21.19 8.17
N PRO A 59 -12.59 21.24 7.20
CA PRO A 59 -12.25 21.15 5.78
C PRO A 59 -11.20 22.22 5.40
N GLY A 60 -10.17 21.82 4.65
CA GLY A 60 -9.09 22.71 4.21
C GLY A 60 -7.92 22.86 5.19
N ALA A 61 -8.01 22.34 6.42
CA ALA A 61 -6.86 22.29 7.34
C ALA A 61 -5.76 21.31 6.87
N TYR A 62 -6.18 20.26 6.18
CA TYR A 62 -5.32 19.28 5.53
C TYR A 62 -5.81 19.01 4.11
N GLU A 63 -4.89 18.52 3.29
CA GLU A 63 -5.14 17.99 1.95
C GLU A 63 -6.34 17.03 1.91
N ILE A 64 -7.15 17.11 0.86
CA ILE A 64 -8.36 16.25 0.73
C ILE A 64 -8.02 14.76 0.72
N THR A 65 -6.78 14.42 0.35
CA THR A 65 -6.26 13.06 0.26
C THR A 65 -5.68 12.53 1.56
N ARG A 66 -5.39 13.40 2.55
CA ARG A 66 -4.84 13.00 3.85
C ARG A 66 -5.93 12.41 4.74
N GLY A 67 -5.72 11.19 5.21
CA GLY A 67 -6.73 10.44 5.98
C GLY A 67 -8.08 10.34 5.27
N HIS A 68 -8.08 10.19 3.94
CA HIS A 68 -9.28 10.39 3.12
C HIS A 68 -10.43 9.41 3.41
N THR A 69 -10.17 8.29 4.09
CA THR A 69 -11.24 7.38 4.48
C THR A 69 -12.13 7.94 5.59
N GLY A 70 -11.65 8.99 6.29
CA GLY A 70 -12.29 9.51 7.48
C GLY A 70 -12.22 8.58 8.69
N THR A 71 -11.40 7.55 8.62
CA THR A 71 -11.15 6.60 9.70
C THR A 71 -9.79 6.92 10.32
N SER A 72 -9.74 7.22 11.62
CA SER A 72 -8.49 7.48 12.35
C SER A 72 -7.68 6.22 12.57
N ILE A 73 -6.39 6.41 12.85
CA ILE A 73 -5.46 5.33 13.19
C ILE A 73 -6.01 4.55 14.38
N HIS A 74 -6.41 5.25 15.45
CA HIS A 74 -7.01 4.65 16.63
C HIS A 74 -8.26 3.82 16.28
N ARG A 75 -9.22 4.41 15.54
CA ARG A 75 -10.49 3.74 15.21
C ARG A 75 -10.30 2.50 14.33
N TYR A 76 -9.44 2.60 13.32
CA TYR A 76 -9.14 1.47 12.43
C TYR A 76 -8.59 0.27 13.21
N ILE A 77 -7.61 0.53 14.09
CA ILE A 77 -6.95 -0.53 14.86
C ILE A 77 -7.93 -1.15 15.87
N GLU A 78 -8.65 -0.35 16.65
CA GLU A 78 -9.56 -0.85 17.69
C GLU A 78 -10.72 -1.66 17.09
N LEU A 79 -11.35 -1.19 16.01
CA LEU A 79 -12.41 -1.93 15.33
C LEU A 79 -11.91 -3.26 14.76
N SER A 80 -10.73 -3.24 14.14
CA SER A 80 -10.09 -4.44 13.60
C SER A 80 -9.77 -5.45 14.69
N ALA A 81 -9.21 -5.00 15.82
CA ALA A 81 -8.87 -5.83 16.95
C ALA A 81 -10.11 -6.45 17.61
N ALA A 82 -11.14 -5.64 17.86
CA ALA A 82 -12.40 -6.10 18.44
C ALA A 82 -13.07 -7.14 17.54
N LYS A 83 -13.14 -6.90 16.22
CA LYS A 83 -13.79 -7.82 15.29
C LYS A 83 -12.98 -9.10 15.07
N ALA A 84 -11.65 -9.02 15.02
CA ALA A 84 -10.80 -10.22 14.95
C ALA A 84 -11.02 -11.15 16.16
N LYS A 85 -11.10 -10.57 17.38
CA LYS A 85 -11.42 -11.29 18.62
C LYS A 85 -12.82 -11.90 18.59
N GLU A 86 -13.83 -11.14 18.15
CA GLU A 86 -15.21 -11.61 17.99
C GLU A 86 -15.29 -12.83 17.05
N LYS A 87 -14.62 -12.77 15.90
CA LYS A 87 -14.67 -13.84 14.90
C LYS A 87 -13.76 -15.03 15.20
N GLY A 88 -12.75 -14.85 16.05
CA GLY A 88 -11.75 -15.86 16.40
C GLY A 88 -10.74 -16.11 15.27
N VAL A 89 -10.31 -15.05 14.58
CA VAL A 89 -9.39 -15.11 13.43
C VAL A 89 -8.03 -14.53 13.81
N ALA A 90 -6.93 -15.16 13.41
CA ALA A 90 -5.59 -14.63 13.61
C ALA A 90 -5.36 -13.47 12.64
N VAL A 91 -5.28 -12.25 13.18
CA VAL A 91 -5.06 -11.05 12.39
C VAL A 91 -3.80 -10.31 12.85
N GLU A 92 -2.98 -9.91 11.90
CA GLU A 92 -1.97 -8.87 12.06
C GLU A 92 -2.58 -7.51 11.70
N ILE A 93 -2.42 -6.53 12.55
CA ILE A 93 -2.81 -5.15 12.23
C ILE A 93 -1.54 -4.41 11.84
N GLU A 94 -1.60 -3.81 10.66
CA GLU A 94 -0.47 -3.19 9.99
C GLU A 94 -0.67 -1.69 9.77
N ALA A 95 0.42 -0.94 9.98
CA ALA A 95 0.61 0.43 9.54
C ALA A 95 1.29 0.40 8.17
N ASP A 96 0.50 0.51 7.10
CA ASP A 96 1.02 0.42 5.74
C ASP A 96 1.54 1.79 5.28
N HIS A 97 2.59 1.80 4.44
CA HIS A 97 3.25 3.03 3.96
C HIS A 97 3.41 4.13 5.03
N VAL A 98 4.11 3.84 6.13
CA VAL A 98 4.66 4.88 7.02
C VAL A 98 5.73 5.61 6.22
N SER A 99 5.33 6.73 5.61
CA SER A 99 6.01 7.31 4.47
C SER A 99 6.58 8.71 4.74
N VAL A 100 7.74 8.98 4.16
CA VAL A 100 8.35 10.31 4.14
C VAL A 100 7.84 11.16 2.98
N THR A 101 6.52 11.33 2.92
CA THR A 101 5.87 12.15 1.90
C THR A 101 5.41 13.47 2.51
N ALA A 102 5.78 14.59 1.87
CA ALA A 102 5.28 15.91 2.29
C ALA A 102 3.80 16.14 1.95
N SER A 103 3.31 15.53 0.86
CA SER A 103 1.96 15.70 0.33
C SER A 103 1.27 14.36 0.00
N ALA A 104 0.16 14.06 0.66
CA ALA A 104 -0.68 12.89 0.34
C ALA A 104 -1.21 12.97 -1.10
N THR A 105 -1.34 14.18 -1.64
CA THR A 105 -1.76 14.40 -3.02
C THR A 105 -0.69 14.08 -4.03
N ASP A 106 0.58 14.37 -3.75
CA ASP A 106 1.67 13.91 -4.61
C ASP A 106 1.75 12.38 -4.64
N ALA A 107 1.47 11.70 -3.52
CA ALA A 107 1.32 10.24 -3.51
C ALA A 107 0.14 9.76 -4.38
N VAL A 108 -1.01 10.45 -4.36
CA VAL A 108 -2.15 10.14 -5.24
C VAL A 108 -1.84 10.38 -6.71
N ARG A 109 -1.19 11.50 -7.06
CA ARG A 109 -0.76 11.81 -8.44
C ARG A 109 0.17 10.74 -8.99
N ARG A 110 1.09 10.22 -8.17
CA ARG A 110 1.96 9.08 -8.57
C ARG A 110 1.14 7.83 -8.88
N ILE A 111 0.09 7.54 -8.10
CA ILE A 111 -0.81 6.40 -8.34
C ILE A 111 -1.56 6.55 -9.67
N THR A 112 -1.91 7.76 -10.07
CA THR A 112 -2.66 8.04 -11.30
C THR A 112 -1.77 8.27 -12.52
N GLY A 113 -0.44 8.22 -12.38
CA GLY A 113 0.53 8.33 -13.48
C GLY A 113 1.16 9.71 -13.67
N GLY A 114 0.94 10.65 -12.74
CA GLY A 114 1.59 11.96 -12.69
C GLY A 114 3.04 11.88 -12.20
N ARG A 115 3.87 12.85 -12.62
CA ARG A 115 5.28 13.01 -12.18
C ARG A 115 5.38 14.17 -11.19
N ALA A 116 5.68 13.89 -9.93
CA ALA A 116 6.15 14.89 -8.97
C ALA A 116 7.40 14.32 -8.29
N VAL A 117 8.51 15.07 -8.37
CA VAL A 117 9.75 14.75 -7.64
C VAL A 117 10.22 16.04 -6.99
N THR A 118 9.88 16.20 -5.72
CA THR A 118 10.41 17.29 -4.90
C THR A 118 11.49 16.68 -4.01
N LYS A 119 12.75 17.14 -4.13
CA LYS A 119 13.79 16.70 -3.18
C LYS A 119 13.48 17.31 -1.82
N LEU A 120 13.08 16.48 -0.87
CA LEU A 120 12.89 16.93 0.51
C LEU A 120 14.21 17.42 1.10
N SER A 121 14.20 18.62 1.69
CA SER A 121 15.29 19.13 2.52
C SER A 121 15.34 18.40 3.86
N ASP A 122 16.48 18.45 4.55
CA ASP A 122 16.60 17.79 5.87
C ASP A 122 15.60 18.34 6.88
N ARG A 123 15.31 19.65 6.82
CA ARG A 123 14.28 20.28 7.66
C ARG A 123 12.88 19.73 7.38
N GLU A 124 12.55 19.43 6.13
CA GLU A 124 11.27 18.80 5.78
C GLU A 124 11.22 17.36 6.26
N VAL A 125 12.33 16.62 6.13
CA VAL A 125 12.45 15.27 6.69
C VAL A 125 12.20 15.27 8.20
N GLU A 126 12.80 16.19 8.97
CA GLU A 126 12.53 16.28 10.42
C GLU A 126 11.05 16.48 10.75
N LYS A 127 10.37 17.41 10.06
CA LYS A 127 8.93 17.64 10.26
C LYS A 127 8.09 16.41 9.94
N VAL A 128 8.45 15.68 8.87
CA VAL A 128 7.74 14.47 8.51
C VAL A 128 8.00 13.36 9.53
N LEU A 129 9.21 13.26 10.09
CA LEU A 129 9.53 12.32 11.17
C LEU A 129 8.77 12.65 12.47
N GLU A 130 8.58 13.92 12.79
CA GLU A 130 7.71 14.35 13.91
C GLU A 130 6.26 13.90 13.68
N TYR A 131 5.73 14.10 12.47
CA TYR A 131 4.38 13.63 12.13
C TYR A 131 4.26 12.10 12.16
N ILE A 132 5.25 11.37 11.65
CA ILE A 132 5.32 9.90 11.75
C ILE A 132 5.31 9.47 13.22
N ARG A 133 6.03 10.18 14.10
CA ARG A 133 6.02 9.89 15.54
C ARG A 133 4.62 10.03 16.13
N ASP A 134 3.84 11.04 15.74
CA ASP A 134 2.45 11.18 16.18
C ASP A 134 1.57 10.02 15.68
N GLU A 135 1.72 9.61 14.42
CA GLU A 135 1.01 8.46 13.85
C GLU A 135 1.34 7.15 14.58
N VAL A 136 2.63 6.89 14.81
CA VAL A 136 3.10 5.70 15.51
C VAL A 136 2.65 5.73 16.97
N ARG A 137 2.70 6.88 17.65
CA ARG A 137 2.25 7.03 19.03
C ARG A 137 0.76 6.76 19.18
N GLU A 138 -0.07 7.29 18.27
CA GLU A 138 -1.51 6.99 18.27
C GLU A 138 -1.74 5.48 18.04
N ALA A 139 -1.04 4.88 17.07
CA ALA A 139 -1.13 3.44 16.83
C ALA A 139 -0.73 2.62 18.06
N ALA A 140 0.39 2.95 18.69
CA ALA A 140 0.90 2.30 19.88
C ALA A 140 -0.04 2.43 21.08
N SER A 141 -0.78 3.54 21.21
CA SER A 141 -1.74 3.75 22.30
C SER A 141 -2.82 2.66 22.39
N THR A 142 -3.15 2.02 21.25
CA THR A 142 -4.12 0.92 21.16
C THR A 142 -3.57 -0.42 21.68
N ARG A 143 -2.24 -0.59 21.71
CA ARG A 143 -1.54 -1.86 21.97
C ARG A 143 -1.94 -3.02 21.06
N ASN A 144 -2.50 -2.72 19.89
CA ASN A 144 -3.01 -3.72 18.94
C ASN A 144 -2.31 -3.65 17.57
N ILE A 145 -1.32 -2.76 17.38
CA ILE A 145 -0.49 -2.66 16.17
C ILE A 145 0.72 -3.61 16.24
N TYR A 146 0.97 -4.37 15.17
CA TYR A 146 2.00 -5.43 15.18
C TYR A 146 2.91 -5.47 13.94
N PHE A 147 2.69 -4.58 12.96
CA PHE A 147 3.47 -4.58 11.74
C PHE A 147 3.57 -3.19 11.13
N PHE A 148 4.72 -2.82 10.59
CA PHE A 148 4.97 -1.51 9.99
C PHE A 148 5.65 -1.67 8.63
N THR A 149 5.05 -1.09 7.60
CA THR A 149 5.69 -0.95 6.29
C THR A 149 6.28 0.43 6.17
N ILE A 150 7.61 0.52 6.14
CA ILE A 150 8.34 1.76 6.01
C ILE A 150 8.55 2.07 4.54
N ASP A 151 8.17 3.27 4.12
CA ASP A 151 8.28 3.72 2.74
C ASP A 151 9.15 4.98 2.67
N THR A 152 10.34 4.83 2.09
CA THR A 152 11.27 5.93 1.82
C THR A 152 11.56 6.11 0.34
N CYS A 153 10.65 5.68 -0.55
CA CYS A 153 10.83 5.78 -1.99
C CYS A 153 10.96 7.22 -2.49
N GLU A 154 10.31 8.19 -1.83
CA GLU A 154 10.40 9.62 -2.19
C GLU A 154 11.81 10.20 -2.04
N LEU A 155 12.66 9.57 -1.22
CA LEU A 155 14.05 9.98 -1.02
C LEU A 155 15.02 9.35 -2.03
N ILE A 156 14.54 8.47 -2.92
CA ILE A 156 15.37 7.84 -3.94
C ILE A 156 15.78 8.89 -4.99
N ASN A 157 17.09 9.07 -5.16
CA ASN A 157 17.64 10.03 -6.11
C ASN A 157 17.76 9.42 -7.51
N HIS A 158 16.64 9.34 -8.24
CA HIS A 158 16.61 8.81 -9.61
C HIS A 158 17.52 9.54 -10.60
N ALA A 159 17.90 10.80 -10.32
CA ALA A 159 18.86 11.52 -11.16
C ALA A 159 20.26 10.87 -11.15
N ALA A 160 20.60 10.06 -10.14
CA ALA A 160 21.85 9.31 -10.06
C ALA A 160 22.04 8.36 -11.26
N ASP A 161 20.94 7.87 -11.85
CA ASP A 161 21.00 7.01 -13.04
C ASP A 161 21.54 7.75 -14.27
N GLN A 162 21.44 9.08 -14.31
CA GLN A 162 21.85 9.93 -15.44
C GLN A 162 23.20 10.63 -15.21
N VAL A 163 23.82 10.47 -14.04
CA VAL A 163 25.12 11.08 -13.74
C VAL A 163 26.21 10.43 -14.60
N THR A 164 27.15 11.24 -15.11
CA THR A 164 28.27 10.73 -15.92
C THR A 164 29.28 9.97 -15.04
N ASN A 165 30.06 9.07 -15.64
CA ASN A 165 31.05 8.28 -14.89
C ASN A 165 32.13 9.16 -14.22
N ASP A 166 32.47 10.29 -14.84
CA ASP A 166 33.45 11.25 -14.33
C ASP A 166 32.92 11.98 -13.08
N GLU A 167 31.62 12.31 -13.05
CA GLU A 167 30.98 13.04 -11.95
C GLU A 167 30.58 12.16 -10.77
N VAL A 168 30.25 10.88 -11.01
CA VAL A 168 29.80 9.94 -9.96
C VAL A 168 30.77 9.89 -8.80
N SER A 169 32.09 9.89 -9.05
CA SER A 169 33.09 9.80 -7.99
C SER A 169 33.13 11.04 -7.10
N THR A 170 33.01 12.23 -7.69
CA THR A 170 32.97 13.50 -6.96
C THR A 170 31.70 13.58 -6.12
N LEU A 171 30.54 13.34 -6.74
CA LEU A 171 29.26 13.38 -6.04
C LEU A 171 29.19 12.34 -4.92
N PHE A 172 29.70 11.13 -5.14
CA PHE A 172 29.74 10.10 -4.11
C PHE A 172 30.56 10.55 -2.90
N LYS A 173 31.73 11.14 -3.13
CA LYS A 173 32.57 11.68 -2.05
C LYS A 173 31.86 12.80 -1.28
N ASP A 174 31.18 13.69 -2.00
CA ASP A 174 30.57 14.89 -1.41
C ASP A 174 29.24 14.59 -0.68
N GLN A 175 28.43 13.65 -1.19
CA GLN A 175 27.08 13.39 -0.69
C GLN A 175 26.95 12.13 0.16
N VAL A 176 27.76 11.09 -0.11
CA VAL A 176 27.73 9.83 0.64
C VAL A 176 28.92 9.76 1.59
N GLY A 177 30.13 10.05 1.10
CA GLY A 177 31.35 10.17 1.90
C GLY A 177 31.88 8.86 2.52
N ASP A 178 31.09 7.79 2.55
CA ASP A 178 31.48 6.50 3.13
C ASP A 178 32.19 5.60 2.10
N SER A 179 33.53 5.69 2.06
CA SER A 179 34.34 4.84 1.19
C SER A 179 34.29 3.35 1.55
N SER A 180 33.86 2.98 2.78
CA SER A 180 33.80 1.58 3.21
C SER A 180 32.78 0.77 2.39
N LEU A 181 31.80 1.44 1.76
CA LEU A 181 30.89 0.81 0.81
C LEU A 181 31.64 0.10 -0.32
N LEU A 182 32.75 0.66 -0.83
CA LEU A 182 33.52 -0.01 -1.88
C LEU A 182 34.06 -1.36 -1.40
N ASP A 183 34.62 -1.41 -0.20
CA ASP A 183 35.17 -2.64 0.37
C ASP A 183 34.08 -3.69 0.61
N LYS A 184 32.87 -3.24 1.00
CA LYS A 184 31.71 -4.12 1.22
C LYS A 184 31.22 -4.78 -0.07
N TYR A 185 31.15 -4.04 -1.18
CA TYR A 185 30.44 -4.49 -2.38
C TYR A 185 31.36 -5.05 -3.48
N LEU A 186 32.62 -4.60 -3.60
CA LEU A 186 33.52 -5.07 -4.67
C LEU A 186 33.89 -6.56 -4.56
N GLY A 187 33.80 -7.14 -3.35
CA GLY A 187 34.00 -8.57 -3.10
C GLY A 187 32.76 -9.43 -3.36
N VAL A 188 31.60 -8.83 -3.67
CA VAL A 188 30.35 -9.58 -3.90
C VAL A 188 30.40 -10.23 -5.29
N ASP A 189 30.35 -11.55 -5.31
CA ASP A 189 30.23 -12.36 -6.52
C ASP A 189 29.38 -13.60 -6.20
N VAL A 190 28.06 -13.46 -6.37
CA VAL A 190 27.08 -14.49 -5.99
C VAL A 190 26.16 -14.81 -7.17
N SER A 191 25.84 -16.09 -7.35
CA SER A 191 24.87 -16.52 -8.36
C SER A 191 23.57 -16.95 -7.70
N LEU A 192 22.48 -16.22 -7.97
CA LEU A 192 21.19 -16.32 -7.29
C LEU A 192 20.07 -16.33 -8.33
N GLY A 193 19.17 -17.31 -8.26
CA GLY A 193 17.99 -17.33 -9.14
C GLY A 193 18.30 -17.41 -10.65
N GLY A 194 19.54 -17.74 -11.04
CA GLY A 194 19.99 -17.71 -12.44
C GLY A 194 20.73 -16.42 -12.85
N LEU A 195 20.83 -15.43 -11.95
CA LEU A 195 21.58 -14.18 -12.16
C LEU A 195 22.88 -14.19 -11.35
N ARG A 196 24.00 -13.80 -11.97
CA ARG A 196 25.26 -13.53 -11.25
C ARG A 196 25.31 -12.05 -10.85
N LEU A 197 25.26 -11.77 -9.55
CA LEU A 197 25.46 -10.43 -8.99
C LEU A 197 26.94 -10.21 -8.74
N LYS A 198 27.48 -9.20 -9.43
CA LYS A 198 28.83 -8.67 -9.24
C LYS A 198 28.79 -7.16 -9.35
N PHE A 199 29.57 -6.46 -8.54
CA PHE A 199 29.61 -5.00 -8.52
C PHE A 199 30.96 -4.48 -8.99
N ASP A 200 30.97 -3.40 -9.75
CA ASP A 200 32.15 -2.57 -9.95
C ASP A 200 32.10 -1.26 -9.14
N GLN A 201 33.20 -0.50 -9.14
CA GLN A 201 33.31 0.71 -8.33
C GLN A 201 32.31 1.80 -8.72
N LEU A 202 32.02 1.96 -10.01
CA LEU A 202 31.11 3.00 -10.49
C LEU A 202 29.67 2.63 -10.15
N GLU A 203 29.31 1.35 -10.28
CA GLU A 203 28.00 0.83 -9.90
C GLU A 203 27.72 1.03 -8.41
N VAL A 204 28.66 0.69 -7.53
CA VAL A 204 28.50 0.88 -6.08
C VAL A 204 28.28 2.35 -5.74
N LYS A 205 29.10 3.24 -6.31
CA LYS A 205 28.98 4.69 -6.08
C LYS A 205 27.63 5.22 -6.57
N ARG A 206 27.18 4.78 -7.74
CA ARG A 206 25.90 5.21 -8.34
C ARG A 206 24.70 4.73 -7.53
N ILE A 207 24.69 3.45 -7.11
CA ILE A 207 23.64 2.88 -6.26
C ILE A 207 23.61 3.59 -4.90
N ALA A 208 24.78 3.84 -4.30
CA ALA A 208 24.86 4.58 -3.04
C ALA A 208 24.33 6.02 -3.19
N LEU A 209 24.72 6.74 -4.24
CA LEU A 209 24.18 8.08 -4.56
C LEU A 209 22.65 8.09 -4.74
N LYS A 210 22.10 6.98 -5.21
CA LYS A 210 20.67 6.80 -5.45
C LYS A 210 19.90 6.50 -4.16
N LEU A 211 20.44 5.62 -3.30
CA LEU A 211 19.66 4.96 -2.24
C LEU A 211 20.12 5.26 -0.81
N TYR A 212 21.35 5.75 -0.59
CA TYR A 212 21.92 5.83 0.76
C TYR A 212 21.07 6.68 1.72
N ARG A 213 20.60 7.85 1.26
CA ARG A 213 19.72 8.73 2.04
C ARG A 213 18.39 8.08 2.38
N SER A 214 17.82 7.32 1.45
CA SER A 214 16.56 6.58 1.65
C SER A 214 16.71 5.52 2.75
N VAL A 215 17.85 4.83 2.80
CA VAL A 215 18.16 3.84 3.85
C VAL A 215 18.44 4.50 5.20
N GLU A 216 19.15 5.63 5.23
CA GLU A 216 19.40 6.37 6.47
C GLU A 216 18.08 6.81 7.13
N VAL A 217 17.17 7.40 6.36
CA VAL A 217 15.89 7.84 6.92
C VAL A 217 14.99 6.67 7.28
N LEU A 218 15.06 5.54 6.56
CA LEU A 218 14.36 4.30 6.92
C LEU A 218 14.78 3.83 8.31
N GLU A 219 16.08 3.82 8.61
CA GLU A 219 16.59 3.48 9.95
C GLU A 219 16.04 4.43 11.02
N ARG A 220 15.98 5.75 10.72
CA ARG A 220 15.44 6.75 11.65
C ARG A 220 13.95 6.51 11.95
N ILE A 221 13.15 6.18 10.93
CA ILE A 221 11.74 5.79 11.12
C ILE A 221 11.64 4.53 11.97
N TYR A 222 12.45 3.52 11.70
CA TYR A 222 12.48 2.30 12.51
C TYR A 222 12.80 2.59 13.99
N ARG A 223 13.75 3.49 14.27
CA ARG A 223 14.07 3.92 15.64
C ARG A 223 12.87 4.58 16.33
N ILE A 224 12.12 5.45 15.63
CA ILE A 224 10.87 6.04 16.15
C ILE A 224 9.86 4.94 16.50
N ILE A 225 9.66 3.98 15.60
CA ILE A 225 8.73 2.85 15.83
C ILE A 225 9.16 2.06 17.07
N ARG A 226 10.46 1.73 17.19
CA ARG A 226 11.00 1.00 18.34
C ARG A 226 10.85 1.76 19.67
N GLU A 227 10.96 3.08 19.65
CA GLU A 227 10.78 3.92 20.84
C GLU A 227 9.33 3.91 21.35
N GLU A 228 8.36 4.00 20.43
CA GLU A 228 6.94 4.12 20.78
C GLU A 228 6.25 2.74 20.92
N VAL A 229 6.80 1.67 20.33
CA VAL A 229 6.25 0.30 20.31
C VAL A 229 7.17 -0.67 21.07
N PRO A 230 7.00 -0.84 22.40
CA PRO A 230 7.92 -1.61 23.24
C PRO A 230 7.74 -3.14 23.16
N TRP A 231 6.83 -3.64 22.31
CA TRP A 231 6.62 -5.08 22.08
C TRP A 231 7.19 -5.53 20.74
N GLU A 232 7.12 -6.84 20.48
CA GLU A 232 7.57 -7.43 19.22
C GLU A 232 6.61 -7.07 18.06
N PHE A 233 7.18 -6.61 16.95
CA PHE A 233 6.46 -6.24 15.73
C PHE A 233 7.29 -6.59 14.50
N GLY A 234 6.62 -6.72 13.35
CA GLY A 234 7.27 -6.95 12.07
C GLY A 234 7.56 -5.66 11.30
N VAL A 235 8.57 -5.72 10.43
CA VAL A 235 8.98 -4.61 9.57
C VAL A 235 8.96 -5.06 8.11
N GLU A 236 8.37 -4.25 7.25
CA GLU A 236 8.52 -4.34 5.81
C GLU A 236 9.16 -3.09 5.24
N VAL A 237 9.98 -3.27 4.21
CA VAL A 237 10.53 -2.17 3.41
C VAL A 237 9.77 -2.09 2.09
N ALA A 238 9.03 -0.99 1.89
CA ALA A 238 8.44 -0.69 0.59
C ALA A 238 9.51 -0.19 -0.38
N PHE A 239 9.54 -0.77 -1.58
CA PHE A 239 10.47 -0.41 -2.66
C PHE A 239 9.82 -0.59 -4.04
N ASP A 240 8.48 -0.50 -4.09
CA ASP A 240 7.67 -0.72 -5.28
C ASP A 240 7.23 0.60 -5.93
N GLU A 241 7.21 1.70 -5.17
CA GLU A 241 6.84 3.04 -5.66
C GLU A 241 7.95 3.73 -6.49
N THR A 242 8.73 2.94 -7.23
CA THR A 242 9.76 3.41 -8.15
C THR A 242 9.20 3.52 -9.59
N PRO A 243 9.71 4.44 -10.42
CA PRO A 243 9.24 4.60 -11.81
C PRO A 243 9.58 3.41 -12.70
N ASN A 244 10.59 2.62 -12.33
CA ASN A 244 11.08 1.48 -13.09
C ASN A 244 11.05 0.22 -12.23
N ILE A 245 11.00 -0.94 -12.91
CA ILE A 245 11.23 -2.26 -12.30
C ILE A 245 12.55 -2.22 -11.50
N THR A 246 12.54 -2.81 -10.31
CA THR A 246 13.68 -2.77 -9.40
C THR A 246 14.91 -3.46 -9.99
N ASP A 247 16.07 -2.81 -9.94
CA ASP A 247 17.33 -3.47 -10.28
C ASP A 247 17.72 -4.49 -9.17
N PRO A 248 18.10 -5.73 -9.51
CA PRO A 248 18.53 -6.73 -8.52
C PRO A 248 19.67 -6.27 -7.59
N LYS A 249 20.62 -5.45 -8.10
CA LYS A 249 21.72 -4.88 -7.29
C LYS A 249 21.21 -3.82 -6.31
N GLU A 250 20.20 -3.05 -6.69
CA GLU A 250 19.53 -2.09 -5.79
C GLU A 250 18.78 -2.80 -4.66
N LEU A 251 18.08 -3.90 -4.97
CA LEU A 251 17.44 -4.74 -3.95
C LEU A 251 18.48 -5.32 -2.98
N TYR A 252 19.57 -5.87 -3.50
CA TYR A 252 20.67 -6.38 -2.68
C TYR A 252 21.26 -5.30 -1.77
N PHE A 253 21.49 -4.10 -2.31
CA PHE A 253 22.02 -2.96 -1.56
C PHE A 253 21.09 -2.57 -0.40
N ILE A 254 19.79 -2.39 -0.64
CA ILE A 254 18.83 -2.02 0.41
C ILE A 254 18.79 -3.06 1.53
N LEU A 255 18.70 -4.35 1.17
CA LEU A 255 18.62 -5.42 2.17
C LEU A 255 19.91 -5.53 2.99
N ARG A 256 21.07 -5.37 2.35
CA ARG A 256 22.35 -5.37 3.07
C ARG A 256 22.48 -4.17 3.99
N GLU A 257 22.24 -2.97 3.49
CA GLU A 257 22.42 -1.75 4.28
C GLU A 257 21.43 -1.66 5.46
N THR A 258 20.18 -2.13 5.28
CA THR A 258 19.20 -2.22 6.38
C THR A 258 19.60 -3.27 7.42
N THR A 259 20.10 -4.43 6.98
CA THR A 259 20.62 -5.47 7.87
C THR A 259 21.82 -4.98 8.68
N GLU A 260 22.79 -4.32 8.04
CA GLU A 260 23.99 -3.78 8.72
C GLU A 260 23.64 -2.67 9.73
N ARG A 261 22.53 -1.94 9.52
CA ARG A 261 21.98 -0.96 10.46
C ARG A 261 21.11 -1.56 11.55
N GLY A 262 20.95 -2.88 11.58
CA GLY A 262 20.18 -3.58 12.61
C GLY A 262 18.66 -3.41 12.49
N VAL A 263 18.15 -3.12 11.29
CA VAL A 263 16.70 -3.12 11.01
C VAL A 263 16.26 -4.56 10.71
N PRO A 264 15.42 -5.20 11.55
CA PRO A 264 15.00 -6.59 11.39
C PRO A 264 13.88 -6.70 10.37
N VAL A 265 14.24 -6.65 9.09
CA VAL A 265 13.26 -6.73 7.99
C VAL A 265 12.67 -8.14 7.90
N ASP A 266 11.35 -8.23 7.86
CA ASP A 266 10.63 -9.47 7.58
C ASP A 266 10.30 -9.62 6.10
N PHE A 267 9.85 -8.52 5.49
CA PHE A 267 9.41 -8.47 4.12
C PHE A 267 10.02 -7.29 3.36
N VAL A 268 10.22 -7.45 2.05
CA VAL A 268 10.58 -6.35 1.14
C VAL A 268 9.66 -6.37 -0.07
N ALA A 269 9.21 -5.19 -0.49
CA ALA A 269 8.31 -5.05 -1.63
C ALA A 269 9.00 -4.35 -2.81
N PRO A 270 9.74 -5.07 -3.67
CA PRO A 270 10.32 -4.47 -4.88
C PRO A 270 9.27 -4.23 -5.96
N ASN A 271 9.54 -3.31 -6.88
CA ASN A 271 8.74 -3.11 -8.08
C ASN A 271 8.93 -4.28 -9.06
N VAL A 272 7.95 -5.18 -9.11
CA VAL A 272 7.92 -6.32 -10.03
C VAL A 272 7.21 -6.03 -11.35
N GLY A 273 6.86 -4.77 -11.64
CA GLY A 273 6.09 -4.36 -12.82
C GLY A 273 4.57 -4.42 -12.63
N PHE A 274 4.08 -4.48 -11.39
CA PHE A 274 2.66 -4.38 -11.09
C PHE A 274 2.22 -2.91 -11.09
N GLN A 275 1.21 -2.59 -11.89
CA GLN A 275 0.58 -1.26 -11.90
C GLN A 275 -0.63 -1.23 -10.97
N LYS A 276 -0.86 -0.13 -10.24
CA LYS A 276 -2.01 -0.01 -9.34
C LYS A 276 -3.32 -0.10 -10.14
N ARG A 277 -4.25 -0.94 -9.66
CA ARG A 277 -5.61 -1.10 -10.22
C ARG A 277 -5.65 -1.55 -11.68
N GLU A 278 -4.61 -2.19 -12.17
CA GLU A 278 -4.55 -2.77 -13.52
C GLU A 278 -4.10 -4.23 -13.49
N ASP A 279 -4.59 -5.03 -14.43
CA ASP A 279 -4.11 -6.39 -14.61
C ASP A 279 -2.67 -6.37 -15.15
N TYR A 280 -1.88 -7.40 -14.81
CA TYR A 280 -0.54 -7.56 -15.38
C TYR A 280 -0.64 -8.00 -16.84
N THR A 281 -0.02 -7.24 -17.73
CA THR A 281 -0.04 -7.47 -19.17
C THR A 281 1.31 -7.93 -19.74
N GLY A 282 2.33 -8.06 -18.89
CA GLY A 282 3.67 -8.51 -19.29
C GLY A 282 3.78 -10.03 -19.45
N SER A 283 4.97 -10.50 -19.82
CA SER A 283 5.27 -11.94 -19.92
C SER A 283 5.29 -12.60 -18.54
N LEU A 284 4.51 -13.67 -18.37
CA LEU A 284 4.52 -14.46 -17.13
C LEU A 284 5.86 -15.19 -16.91
N GLU A 285 6.60 -15.50 -17.98
CA GLU A 285 7.93 -16.11 -17.89
C GLU A 285 8.95 -15.08 -17.36
N GLU A 286 8.95 -13.86 -17.91
CA GLU A 286 9.81 -12.79 -17.41
C GLU A 286 9.47 -12.38 -15.97
N LEU A 287 8.18 -12.42 -15.61
CA LEU A 287 7.75 -12.21 -14.23
C LEU A 287 8.29 -13.32 -13.33
N TYR A 288 8.21 -14.58 -13.75
CA TYR A 288 8.71 -15.72 -13.00
C TYR A 288 10.21 -15.57 -12.71
N ASP A 289 11.02 -15.35 -13.75
CA ASP A 289 12.48 -15.25 -13.62
C ASP A 289 12.89 -14.09 -12.72
N ARG A 290 12.25 -12.93 -12.90
CA ARG A 290 12.48 -11.75 -12.08
C ARG A 290 12.15 -11.98 -10.61
N VAL A 291 10.97 -12.53 -10.33
CA VAL A 291 10.53 -12.81 -8.95
C VAL A 291 11.42 -13.88 -8.31
N LYS A 292 11.86 -14.88 -9.07
CA LYS A 292 12.79 -15.91 -8.59
C LYS A 292 14.15 -15.31 -8.20
N VAL A 293 14.67 -14.38 -9.00
CA VAL A 293 15.89 -13.63 -8.66
C VAL A 293 15.69 -12.81 -7.38
N TYR A 294 14.62 -12.02 -7.28
CA TYR A 294 14.34 -11.23 -6.08
C TYR A 294 14.17 -12.10 -4.84
N SER A 295 13.42 -13.21 -4.94
CA SER A 295 13.23 -14.15 -3.83
C SER A 295 14.56 -14.76 -3.38
N SER A 296 15.47 -15.05 -4.32
CA SER A 296 16.80 -15.59 -4.01
C SER A 296 17.70 -14.55 -3.32
N ILE A 297 17.60 -13.28 -3.72
CA ILE A 297 18.32 -12.17 -3.08
C ILE A 297 17.80 -11.95 -1.66
N SER A 298 16.47 -11.83 -1.49
CA SER A 298 15.84 -11.65 -0.18
C SER A 298 16.17 -12.77 0.80
N ALA A 299 16.23 -14.01 0.32
CA ALA A 299 16.58 -15.17 1.15
C ALA A 299 17.99 -15.09 1.77
N LEU A 300 18.97 -14.42 1.13
CA LEU A 300 20.30 -14.20 1.73
C LEU A 300 20.25 -13.40 3.03
N PHE A 301 19.24 -12.56 3.17
CA PHE A 301 19.02 -11.70 4.34
C PHE A 301 17.92 -12.23 5.25
N ASN A 302 17.47 -13.48 5.03
CA ASN A 302 16.33 -14.08 5.72
C ASN A 302 15.04 -13.25 5.53
N VAL A 303 14.86 -12.54 4.41
CA VAL A 303 13.69 -11.70 4.11
C VAL A 303 12.79 -12.40 3.10
N LEU A 304 11.46 -12.22 3.20
CA LEU A 304 10.49 -12.68 2.21
C LEU A 304 10.02 -11.54 1.30
N LEU A 305 9.48 -11.88 0.12
CA LEU A 305 8.88 -10.87 -0.76
C LEU A 305 7.49 -10.48 -0.27
N SER A 306 7.16 -9.21 -0.47
CA SER A 306 5.79 -8.67 -0.36
C SER A 306 5.38 -8.06 -1.69
N PHE A 307 4.21 -8.43 -2.20
CA PHE A 307 3.68 -7.89 -3.45
C PHE A 307 2.65 -6.82 -3.15
N HIS A 308 3.04 -5.57 -3.45
CA HIS A 308 2.15 -4.42 -3.42
C HIS A 308 1.39 -4.27 -4.73
N SER A 309 0.42 -3.34 -4.73
CA SER A 309 -0.39 -3.06 -5.92
C SER A 309 -1.09 -4.31 -6.48
N GLY A 310 -1.44 -5.25 -5.60
CA GLY A 310 -1.94 -6.58 -5.97
C GLY A 310 -3.36 -6.60 -6.55
N SER A 311 -4.10 -5.50 -6.46
CA SER A 311 -5.41 -5.39 -7.12
C SER A 311 -5.26 -5.12 -8.62
N GLY A 312 -6.04 -5.83 -9.41
CA GLY A 312 -6.11 -5.75 -10.85
C GLY A 312 -7.14 -4.74 -11.33
N ARG A 313 -7.55 -4.89 -12.60
CA ARG A 313 -8.51 -4.01 -13.27
C ARG A 313 -9.94 -4.11 -12.70
N ALA A 314 -10.28 -5.20 -12.06
CA ALA A 314 -11.56 -5.35 -11.38
C ALA A 314 -11.38 -6.20 -10.12
N PRO A 315 -12.32 -6.15 -9.14
CA PRO A 315 -12.22 -6.89 -7.90
C PRO A 315 -11.93 -8.37 -8.11
N PHE A 316 -12.60 -9.00 -9.07
CA PHE A 316 -12.44 -10.43 -9.36
C PHE A 316 -11.43 -10.74 -10.46
N SER A 317 -10.77 -9.75 -11.07
CA SER A 317 -9.68 -10.01 -12.02
C SER A 317 -8.38 -10.42 -11.32
N MET A 318 -8.31 -10.25 -9.99
CA MET A 318 -7.11 -10.50 -9.19
C MET A 318 -5.95 -9.65 -9.68
N LYS A 319 -4.97 -10.21 -10.39
CA LYS A 319 -3.94 -9.44 -11.11
C LYS A 319 -3.84 -9.81 -12.58
N GLY A 320 -4.88 -10.45 -13.11
CA GLY A 320 -4.89 -11.08 -14.42
C GLY A 320 -4.59 -12.59 -14.34
N PRO A 321 -4.95 -13.35 -15.39
CA PRO A 321 -4.78 -14.80 -15.41
C PRO A 321 -3.32 -15.23 -15.24
N GLY A 322 -3.09 -16.29 -14.46
CA GLY A 322 -1.77 -16.92 -14.29
C GLY A 322 -0.81 -16.21 -13.33
N VAL A 323 -1.02 -14.93 -13.00
CA VAL A 323 -0.09 -14.15 -12.16
C VAL A 323 0.12 -14.76 -10.78
N HIS A 324 -0.96 -15.13 -10.08
CA HIS A 324 -0.85 -15.71 -8.73
C HIS A 324 -0.11 -17.05 -8.73
N ASP A 325 -0.31 -17.89 -9.76
CA ASP A 325 0.45 -19.13 -9.92
C ASP A 325 1.92 -18.85 -10.19
N THR A 326 2.22 -17.91 -11.08
CA THR A 326 3.58 -17.49 -11.42
C THR A 326 4.36 -17.03 -10.19
N ILE A 327 3.83 -16.08 -9.41
CA ILE A 327 4.54 -15.57 -8.22
C ILE A 327 4.65 -16.65 -7.15
N ARG A 328 3.65 -17.53 -6.99
CA ARG A 328 3.69 -18.64 -6.03
C ARG A 328 4.80 -19.64 -6.40
N ARG A 329 4.91 -20.04 -7.67
CA ARG A 329 5.98 -20.93 -8.12
C ARG A 329 7.35 -20.29 -7.95
N ALA A 330 7.49 -19.00 -8.29
CA ALA A 330 8.78 -18.30 -8.22
C ALA A 330 9.30 -18.11 -6.78
N THR A 331 8.40 -18.02 -5.80
CA THR A 331 8.72 -17.80 -4.37
C THR A 331 8.60 -19.06 -3.51
N GLY A 332 8.17 -20.19 -4.08
CA GLY A 332 7.81 -21.39 -3.31
C GLY A 332 6.61 -21.18 -2.38
N GLY A 333 5.77 -20.17 -2.64
CA GLY A 333 4.63 -19.82 -1.78
C GLY A 333 4.99 -18.99 -0.55
N LEU A 334 6.24 -18.52 -0.42
CA LEU A 334 6.72 -17.77 0.74
C LEU A 334 6.73 -16.27 0.48
N PHE A 335 5.56 -15.64 0.56
CA PHE A 335 5.40 -14.21 0.33
C PHE A 335 4.19 -13.62 1.05
N LYS A 336 4.20 -12.30 1.20
CA LYS A 336 3.05 -11.49 1.60
C LYS A 336 2.41 -10.84 0.37
N TYR A 337 1.10 -10.65 0.38
CA TYR A 337 0.37 -10.03 -0.73
C TYR A 337 -0.56 -8.94 -0.23
N LYS A 338 -0.54 -7.76 -0.85
CA LYS A 338 -1.30 -6.58 -0.40
C LYS A 338 -2.32 -6.11 -1.42
N VAL A 339 -3.55 -5.91 -0.94
CA VAL A 339 -4.65 -5.26 -1.68
C VAL A 339 -5.36 -4.26 -0.78
N SER A 340 -5.74 -3.07 -1.26
CA SER A 340 -6.46 -2.08 -0.42
C SER A 340 -7.75 -1.55 -1.04
N GLY A 341 -7.67 -0.88 -2.18
CA GLY A 341 -8.84 -0.20 -2.78
C GLY A 341 -9.94 -1.12 -3.32
N VAL A 342 -9.68 -2.42 -3.40
CA VAL A 342 -10.52 -3.39 -4.13
C VAL A 342 -11.92 -3.55 -3.54
N TYR A 343 -12.07 -3.50 -2.21
CA TYR A 343 -13.37 -3.64 -1.55
C TYR A 343 -14.25 -2.41 -1.70
N PHE A 344 -13.65 -1.21 -1.72
CA PHE A 344 -14.38 0.01 -2.02
C PHE A 344 -14.85 0.04 -3.48
N GLU A 345 -14.00 -0.42 -4.41
CA GLU A 345 -14.38 -0.57 -5.82
C GLU A 345 -15.51 -1.60 -6.02
N LEU A 346 -15.48 -2.69 -5.25
CA LEU A 346 -16.57 -3.67 -5.21
C LEU A 346 -17.87 -3.04 -4.66
N LEU A 347 -17.79 -2.29 -3.56
CA LEU A 347 -18.93 -1.60 -2.96
C LEU A 347 -19.62 -0.67 -3.97
N MET A 348 -18.85 0.17 -4.69
CA MET A 348 -19.40 1.07 -5.70
C MET A 348 -20.16 0.31 -6.79
N ARG A 349 -19.64 -0.83 -7.26
CA ARG A 349 -20.34 -1.68 -8.25
C ARG A 349 -21.60 -2.32 -7.70
N LEU A 350 -21.58 -2.76 -6.45
CA LEU A 350 -22.76 -3.33 -5.80
C LEU A 350 -23.86 -2.29 -5.67
N MET A 351 -23.52 -1.08 -5.24
CA MET A 351 -24.51 0.00 -5.12
C MET A 351 -25.07 0.41 -6.49
N ALA A 352 -24.21 0.54 -7.51
CA ALA A 352 -24.61 0.90 -8.87
C ALA A 352 -25.61 -0.08 -9.51
N ARG A 353 -25.53 -1.36 -9.14
CA ARG A 353 -26.36 -2.44 -9.69
C ARG A 353 -27.45 -2.90 -8.73
N HIS A 354 -27.60 -2.25 -7.58
CA HIS A 354 -28.52 -2.70 -6.54
C HIS A 354 -29.98 -2.49 -6.94
N GLU A 355 -30.87 -3.41 -6.54
CA GLU A 355 -32.31 -3.34 -6.84
C GLU A 355 -33.02 -2.25 -6.03
N SER A 356 -32.65 -2.07 -4.75
CA SER A 356 -33.17 -0.96 -3.91
C SER A 356 -32.89 0.41 -4.54
N SER A 357 -33.96 1.16 -4.78
CA SER A 357 -33.90 2.53 -5.30
C SER A 357 -33.22 3.51 -4.36
N ARG A 358 -33.24 3.24 -3.04
CA ARG A 358 -32.51 4.04 -2.04
C ARG A 358 -31.01 3.89 -2.23
N VAL A 359 -30.54 2.65 -2.34
CA VAL A 359 -29.11 2.34 -2.53
C VAL A 359 -28.60 2.92 -3.85
N ARG A 360 -29.37 2.73 -4.93
CA ARG A 360 -28.99 3.22 -6.27
C ARG A 360 -28.93 4.75 -6.32
N ARG A 361 -29.95 5.45 -5.80
CA ARG A 361 -29.93 6.93 -5.75
C ARG A 361 -28.78 7.47 -4.91
N PHE A 362 -28.41 6.78 -3.83
CA PHE A 362 -27.25 7.20 -3.04
C PHE A 362 -25.93 6.99 -3.80
N PHE A 363 -25.80 5.92 -4.60
CA PHE A 363 -24.66 5.79 -5.53
C PHE A 363 -24.63 6.90 -6.58
N GLU A 364 -25.78 7.27 -7.14
CA GLU A 364 -25.89 8.38 -8.10
C GLU A 364 -25.43 9.71 -7.46
N GLU A 365 -25.86 10.00 -6.21
CA GLU A 365 -25.38 11.17 -5.44
C GLU A 365 -23.86 11.11 -5.23
N ILE A 366 -23.31 9.96 -4.82
CA ILE A 366 -21.86 9.78 -4.67
C ILE A 366 -21.13 10.09 -5.98
N TYR A 367 -21.64 9.56 -7.10
CA TYR A 367 -21.03 9.76 -8.40
C TYR A 367 -21.03 11.23 -8.80
N ASP A 368 -22.17 11.91 -8.62
CA ASP A 368 -22.35 13.31 -8.99
C ASP A 368 -21.48 14.24 -8.14
N GLU A 369 -21.37 13.99 -6.83
CA GLU A 369 -20.50 14.74 -5.91
C GLU A 369 -19.02 14.56 -6.23
N VAL A 370 -18.59 13.33 -6.53
CA VAL A 370 -17.21 13.06 -6.96
C VAL A 370 -16.92 13.77 -8.29
N LEU A 371 -17.81 13.66 -9.27
CA LEU A 371 -17.60 14.28 -10.58
C LEU A 371 -17.53 15.81 -10.46
N ALA A 372 -18.47 16.43 -9.75
CA ALA A 372 -18.48 17.87 -9.52
C ALA A 372 -17.19 18.34 -8.81
N PHE A 373 -16.73 17.59 -7.81
CA PHE A 373 -15.47 17.89 -7.14
C PHE A 373 -14.27 17.83 -8.10
N LEU A 374 -14.16 16.79 -8.93
CA LEU A 374 -13.05 16.62 -9.87
C LEU A 374 -13.07 17.68 -10.98
N GLU A 375 -14.24 18.00 -11.52
CA GLU A 375 -14.43 19.10 -12.48
C GLU A 375 -13.96 20.43 -11.90
N GLU A 376 -14.31 20.70 -10.64
CA GLU A 376 -13.85 21.89 -9.92
C GLU A 376 -12.32 21.88 -9.75
N GLN A 377 -11.72 20.75 -9.35
CA GLN A 377 -10.27 20.61 -9.25
C GLN A 377 -9.57 20.94 -10.57
N VAL A 378 -10.10 20.51 -11.71
CA VAL A 378 -9.52 20.85 -13.01
C VAL A 378 -9.75 22.31 -13.39
N ARG A 379 -10.95 22.84 -13.16
CA ARG A 379 -11.30 24.23 -13.47
C ARG A 379 -10.41 25.24 -12.74
N VAL A 380 -10.15 25.01 -11.46
CA VAL A 380 -9.37 25.93 -10.61
C VAL A 380 -7.88 25.57 -10.54
N ARG A 381 -7.46 24.49 -11.23
CA ARG A 381 -6.14 23.88 -11.06
C ARG A 381 -5.82 23.61 -9.58
N GLY A 382 -6.79 23.01 -8.90
CA GLY A 382 -6.75 22.69 -7.48
C GLY A 382 -5.73 21.61 -7.12
N GLU A 383 -5.79 21.18 -5.87
CA GLU A 383 -4.84 20.24 -5.27
C GLU A 383 -4.67 18.97 -6.10
N LEU A 384 -5.75 18.36 -6.59
CA LEU A 384 -5.71 17.11 -7.37
C LEU A 384 -5.42 17.31 -8.87
N TYR A 385 -5.29 18.55 -9.36
CA TYR A 385 -5.11 18.79 -10.79
C TYR A 385 -3.81 18.16 -11.31
N ASP A 386 -3.92 17.42 -12.41
CA ASP A 386 -2.83 17.09 -13.32
C ASP A 386 -3.39 16.88 -14.75
N GLU A 387 -2.51 16.72 -15.74
CA GLU A 387 -2.91 16.50 -17.13
C GLU A 387 -3.66 15.17 -17.34
N THR A 388 -3.42 14.18 -16.49
CA THR A 388 -4.11 12.89 -16.56
C THR A 388 -5.56 13.02 -16.10
N LEU A 389 -5.83 13.71 -15.00
CA LEU A 389 -7.19 13.99 -14.52
C LEU A 389 -8.00 14.76 -15.57
N ALA A 390 -7.41 15.81 -16.16
CA ALA A 390 -8.08 16.60 -17.20
C ALA A 390 -8.50 15.72 -18.39
N ARG A 391 -7.58 14.90 -18.91
CA ARG A 391 -7.87 13.95 -19.99
C ARG A 391 -8.94 12.92 -19.62
N LEU A 392 -8.92 12.40 -18.40
CA LEU A 392 -9.92 11.44 -17.93
C LEU A 392 -11.32 12.05 -17.82
N LEU A 393 -11.44 13.32 -17.45
CA LEU A 393 -12.71 14.05 -17.46
C LEU A 393 -13.24 14.28 -18.88
N GLU A 394 -12.38 14.70 -19.81
CA GLU A 394 -12.77 14.86 -21.23
C GLU A 394 -13.27 13.53 -21.83
N GLU A 395 -12.57 12.43 -21.53
CA GLU A 395 -13.00 11.10 -21.93
C GLU A 395 -14.33 10.71 -21.29
N HIS A 396 -14.54 11.02 -20.01
CA HIS A 396 -15.80 10.76 -19.33
C HIS A 396 -16.98 11.50 -19.99
N VAL A 397 -16.82 12.80 -20.30
CA VAL A 397 -17.85 13.59 -21.01
C VAL A 397 -18.23 12.92 -22.32
N ARG A 398 -17.24 12.51 -23.13
CA ARG A 398 -17.47 11.81 -24.40
C ARG A 398 -18.23 10.49 -24.21
N LEU A 399 -17.82 9.66 -23.25
CA LEU A 399 -18.44 8.35 -23.01
C LEU A 399 -19.85 8.48 -22.43
N SER A 400 -20.09 9.47 -21.57
CA SER A 400 -21.38 9.69 -20.90
C SER A 400 -22.52 9.93 -21.89
N GLY A 401 -22.24 10.59 -23.02
CA GLY A 401 -23.21 10.81 -24.11
C GLY A 401 -23.59 9.55 -24.89
N ILE A 402 -22.84 8.45 -24.73
CA ILE A 402 -23.05 7.19 -25.47
C ILE A 402 -23.56 6.08 -24.54
N GLN A 403 -22.96 5.95 -23.36
CA GLN A 403 -23.14 4.79 -22.46
C GLN A 403 -23.98 5.11 -21.22
N GLY A 404 -24.48 6.34 -21.11
CA GLY A 404 -25.15 6.85 -19.92
C GLY A 404 -24.18 7.50 -18.93
N ARG A 405 -24.73 8.23 -17.96
CA ARG A 405 -23.97 9.10 -17.05
C ARG A 405 -23.08 8.33 -16.06
N TYR A 406 -23.60 7.28 -15.45
CA TYR A 406 -22.98 6.64 -14.29
C TYR A 406 -22.03 5.49 -14.68
N LEU A 407 -20.80 5.85 -15.07
CA LEU A 407 -19.80 4.93 -15.63
C LEU A 407 -18.82 4.39 -14.58
N VAL A 408 -19.31 3.54 -13.68
CA VAL A 408 -18.55 3.01 -12.52
C VAL A 408 -17.25 2.28 -12.88
N ASP A 409 -17.17 1.72 -14.09
CA ASP A 409 -16.01 0.93 -14.56
C ASP A 409 -14.94 1.77 -15.29
N THR A 410 -15.15 3.09 -15.44
CA THR A 410 -14.17 3.96 -16.11
C THR A 410 -12.97 4.28 -15.22
N PRO A 411 -11.78 4.50 -15.79
CA PRO A 411 -10.59 4.88 -15.01
C PRO A 411 -10.80 6.12 -14.15
N LEU A 412 -11.56 7.12 -14.62
CA LEU A 412 -11.89 8.32 -13.82
C LEU A 412 -12.52 7.91 -12.48
N PHE A 413 -13.66 7.22 -12.51
CA PHE A 413 -14.36 6.90 -11.28
C PHE A 413 -13.62 5.85 -10.45
N ARG A 414 -13.04 4.83 -11.10
CA ARG A 414 -12.22 3.83 -10.42
C ARG A 414 -11.03 4.44 -9.70
N HIS A 415 -10.39 5.47 -10.27
CA HIS A 415 -9.19 6.08 -9.69
C HIS A 415 -9.52 7.09 -8.60
N TYR A 416 -10.59 7.86 -8.75
CA TYR A 416 -10.87 9.01 -7.90
C TYR A 416 -12.06 8.85 -6.94
N SER A 417 -12.92 7.83 -7.06
CA SER A 417 -14.10 7.65 -6.18
C SER A 417 -13.79 7.63 -4.68
N PHE A 418 -12.54 7.35 -4.28
CA PHE A 418 -12.13 7.38 -2.89
C PHE A 418 -12.30 8.77 -2.24
N VAL A 419 -12.27 9.86 -3.02
CA VAL A 419 -12.43 11.23 -2.49
C VAL A 419 -13.79 11.41 -1.84
N ALA A 420 -14.79 10.63 -2.27
CA ALA A 420 -16.13 10.63 -1.71
C ALA A 420 -16.14 10.44 -0.19
N LEU A 421 -15.19 9.65 0.33
CA LEU A 421 -15.09 9.36 1.76
C LEU A 421 -14.64 10.56 2.60
N ASN A 422 -14.01 11.58 1.98
CA ASN A 422 -13.57 12.79 2.67
C ASN A 422 -14.33 14.06 2.26
N LEU A 423 -15.26 13.98 1.31
CA LEU A 423 -16.11 15.12 0.95
C LEU A 423 -16.92 15.58 2.17
N ARG A 424 -17.07 16.90 2.30
CA ARG A 424 -17.65 17.54 3.49
C ARG A 424 -18.89 18.33 3.16
N ARG A 425 -19.94 18.12 3.96
CA ARG A 425 -21.16 18.95 3.98
C ARG A 425 -21.46 19.26 5.44
N ASP A 426 -21.52 20.55 5.79
CA ASP A 426 -21.69 21.03 7.17
C ASP A 426 -20.66 20.44 8.16
N GLY A 427 -19.40 20.31 7.71
CA GLY A 427 -18.29 19.74 8.49
C GLY A 427 -18.29 18.21 8.61
N LYS A 428 -19.36 17.53 8.20
CA LYS A 428 -19.49 16.06 8.29
C LYS A 428 -19.06 15.36 7.01
N ARG A 429 -18.63 14.09 7.13
CA ARG A 429 -18.38 13.22 5.95
C ARG A 429 -19.67 12.55 5.56
N PHE A 430 -20.61 13.33 5.04
CA PHE A 430 -21.98 12.88 4.78
C PHE A 430 -22.04 11.62 3.90
N ILE A 431 -21.15 11.46 2.92
CA ILE A 431 -21.08 10.24 2.09
C ILE A 431 -20.57 9.04 2.91
N ARG A 432 -19.43 9.17 3.59
CA ARG A 432 -18.89 8.09 4.43
C ARG A 432 -19.91 7.64 5.47
N GLU A 433 -20.48 8.59 6.20
CA GLU A 433 -21.50 8.37 7.22
C GLU A 433 -22.76 7.73 6.61
N GLY A 434 -23.21 8.23 5.45
CA GLY A 434 -24.35 7.68 4.72
C GLY A 434 -24.11 6.25 4.21
N ILE A 435 -22.88 5.89 3.79
CA ILE A 435 -22.53 4.52 3.41
C ILE A 435 -22.68 3.59 4.62
N VAL A 436 -22.14 3.98 5.78
CA VAL A 436 -22.24 3.17 7.01
C VAL A 436 -23.69 3.06 7.45
N GLN A 437 -24.45 4.16 7.44
CA GLN A 437 -25.87 4.16 7.80
C GLN A 437 -26.68 3.24 6.87
N LEU A 438 -26.49 3.36 5.56
CA LEU A 438 -27.19 2.54 4.57
C LEU A 438 -26.85 1.06 4.73
N TYR A 439 -25.59 0.73 5.04
CA TYR A 439 -25.15 -0.64 5.32
C TYR A 439 -25.81 -1.21 6.59
N GLU A 440 -26.07 -0.40 7.63
CA GLU A 440 -26.76 -0.89 8.84
C GLU A 440 -28.29 -0.93 8.70
N GLU A 441 -28.88 0.00 7.95
CA GLU A 441 -30.34 0.14 7.85
C GLU A 441 -31.00 -0.70 6.74
N GLU A 442 -30.23 -1.17 5.76
CA GLU A 442 -30.74 -1.97 4.63
C GLU A 442 -30.21 -3.42 4.69
N PRO A 443 -30.93 -4.37 5.32
CA PRO A 443 -30.43 -5.72 5.58
C PRO A 443 -30.01 -6.49 4.32
N GLU A 444 -30.73 -6.33 3.22
CA GLU A 444 -30.41 -6.99 1.94
C GLU A 444 -29.11 -6.45 1.34
N PHE A 445 -28.89 -5.14 1.44
CA PHE A 445 -27.65 -4.51 0.99
C PHE A 445 -26.48 -4.95 1.87
N LYS A 446 -26.64 -4.95 3.20
CA LYS A 446 -25.67 -5.48 4.16
C LYS A 446 -25.26 -6.90 3.80
N ALA A 447 -26.24 -7.79 3.64
CA ALA A 447 -26.02 -9.19 3.30
C ALA A 447 -25.32 -9.36 1.95
N SER A 448 -25.64 -8.53 0.95
CA SER A 448 -24.98 -8.55 -0.34
C SER A 448 -23.51 -8.10 -0.25
N VAL A 449 -23.22 -7.03 0.49
CA VAL A 449 -21.85 -6.54 0.70
C VAL A 449 -21.04 -7.61 1.44
N ASP A 450 -21.53 -8.13 2.55
CA ASP A 450 -20.83 -9.14 3.35
C ASP A 450 -20.52 -10.40 2.53
N ARG A 451 -21.49 -10.87 1.74
CA ARG A 451 -21.32 -12.04 0.88
C ARG A 451 -20.24 -11.82 -0.18
N GLU A 452 -20.27 -10.70 -0.89
CA GLU A 452 -19.34 -10.46 -2.00
C GLU A 452 -17.94 -10.10 -1.50
N VAL A 453 -17.81 -9.37 -0.39
CA VAL A 453 -16.53 -9.11 0.29
C VAL A 453 -15.92 -10.44 0.75
N ARG A 454 -16.69 -11.28 1.46
CA ARG A 454 -16.26 -12.62 1.88
C ARG A 454 -15.82 -13.49 0.71
N ARG A 455 -16.57 -13.47 -0.40
CA ARG A 455 -16.24 -14.21 -1.62
C ARG A 455 -14.93 -13.74 -2.22
N LEU A 456 -14.73 -12.43 -2.34
CA LEU A 456 -13.50 -11.86 -2.86
C LEU A 456 -12.29 -12.22 -1.99
N THR A 457 -12.38 -12.03 -0.67
CA THR A 457 -11.30 -12.40 0.25
C THR A 457 -10.97 -13.88 0.16
N SER A 458 -11.98 -14.75 0.11
CA SER A 458 -11.82 -16.19 -0.06
C SER A 458 -11.09 -16.56 -1.35
N MET A 459 -11.47 -15.95 -2.48
CA MET A 459 -10.82 -16.20 -3.78
C MET A 459 -9.36 -15.73 -3.80
N LEU A 460 -9.06 -14.58 -3.19
CA LEU A 460 -7.68 -14.10 -3.06
C LEU A 460 -6.83 -15.09 -2.25
N VAL A 461 -7.31 -15.52 -1.09
CA VAL A 461 -6.61 -16.49 -0.23
C VAL A 461 -6.34 -17.81 -0.96
N GLU A 462 -7.34 -18.35 -1.66
CA GLU A 462 -7.20 -19.62 -2.40
C GLU A 462 -6.23 -19.50 -3.56
N SER A 463 -6.39 -18.47 -4.39
CA SER A 463 -5.56 -18.29 -5.59
C SER A 463 -4.09 -18.05 -5.24
N LEU A 464 -3.81 -17.35 -4.14
CA LEU A 464 -2.46 -17.12 -3.62
C LEU A 464 -1.87 -18.35 -2.90
N GLY A 465 -2.71 -19.32 -2.52
CA GLY A 465 -2.28 -20.53 -1.83
C GLY A 465 -2.11 -20.37 -0.31
N PHE A 466 -2.84 -19.44 0.32
CA PHE A 466 -2.74 -19.16 1.75
C PHE A 466 -3.76 -19.93 2.62
N THR A 467 -4.62 -20.75 2.01
CA THR A 467 -5.58 -21.60 2.73
C THR A 467 -4.88 -22.48 3.76
N GLY A 468 -5.37 -22.43 5.01
CA GLY A 468 -4.85 -23.24 6.12
C GLY A 468 -3.58 -22.71 6.78
N ASN A 469 -3.04 -21.55 6.38
CA ASN A 469 -1.81 -21.00 6.97
C ASN A 469 -1.94 -20.69 8.49
N ALA A 470 -3.17 -20.61 9.05
CA ALA A 470 -3.37 -20.38 10.49
C ALA A 470 -2.77 -21.50 11.35
N ALA A 471 -2.59 -22.70 10.78
CA ALA A 471 -1.90 -23.79 11.45
C ALA A 471 -0.40 -23.52 11.66
N LEU A 472 0.22 -22.69 10.81
CA LEU A 472 1.63 -22.28 10.94
C LEU A 472 1.80 -21.32 12.13
N VAL A 473 0.86 -20.39 12.30
CA VAL A 473 0.87 -19.41 13.38
C VAL A 473 0.73 -20.10 14.74
N ARG A 474 -0.14 -21.11 14.86
CA ARG A 474 -0.35 -21.88 16.11
C ARG A 474 0.86 -22.73 16.53
N ARG A 475 1.83 -22.96 15.65
CA ARG A 475 3.06 -23.71 15.97
C ARG A 475 4.17 -22.82 16.51
N ASN A 476 4.07 -21.50 16.29
CA ASN A 476 5.07 -20.50 16.67
C ASN A 476 4.68 -19.69 17.92
N VAL A 477 3.48 -19.93 18.48
CA VAL A 477 2.95 -19.38 19.74
C VAL A 477 2.84 -20.51 20.74
#